data_AF-A0A496A7M4-F1
#
_entry.id   AF-A0A496A7M4-F1
#
_cell.length_a   1.000
_cell.length_b   1.000
_cell.length_c   1.000
_cell.angle_alpha   90.00
_cell.angle_beta   90.00
_cell.angle_gamma   90.00
#
_symmetry.space_group_name_H-M   'P 1'
#
loop_
_entity.id
_entity.type
_entity.pdbx_description
1 polymer ?
#
loop_
_entity_poly.entity_id
_entity_poly.type
_entity_poly.pdbx_seq_one_letter_code
_entity_poly.pdbx_strand_id
1 'polypeptide(L)'
;MSKGRLVIAPKTKLELEKHLENWLENSPEQTLAQEDFLWIGRQTSATGENGTIFSDLFGVDSKGNLVIAELKKGRTPRDIIAQILDYAAWADDLSDAQIRGIAEAYFKTREGFQEKTFDEAFREAFDIPETDELPRLNGGDLRLFIVAEEIPSRVARVCRFLRSSHGINVSCVDISIFQTESHEIVVSTETVVGDEDFVVPKTQQQERPSSPPRPPSDRPIEDIILETVQEFTKGDLNAIFTLKEIEQIISEKHPDLAKSDKVRNRIRGSCVDFEKRHTYSPIGPNTYQWVSRGKYRLYNSEKDKVETDNE
;
A
#
# COMPACT_ATOMS: atom_id res chain seq x y z
N MET A 1 -34.65 2.02 1.79
CA MET A 1 -33.39 2.55 1.23
C MET A 1 -33.32 4.04 1.54
N SER A 2 -32.52 4.43 2.53
CA SER A 2 -32.20 5.84 2.79
C SER A 2 -31.46 6.38 1.57
N LYS A 3 -31.95 7.47 0.96
CA LYS A 3 -31.22 8.15 -0.11
C LYS A 3 -30.03 8.85 0.55
N GLY A 4 -28.82 8.31 0.36
CA GLY A 4 -27.59 8.98 0.77
C GLY A 4 -27.57 10.41 0.22
N ARG A 5 -27.35 11.39 1.10
CA ARG A 5 -27.28 12.81 0.73
C ARG A 5 -25.82 13.20 0.65
N LEU A 6 -25.40 13.74 -0.49
CA LEU A 6 -24.07 14.35 -0.61
C LEU A 6 -24.00 15.58 0.31
N VAL A 7 -22.93 15.66 1.10
CA VAL A 7 -22.65 16.80 1.99
C VAL A 7 -21.33 17.41 1.55
N ILE A 8 -21.26 18.75 1.54
CA ILE A 8 -20.02 19.47 1.23
C ILE A 8 -19.14 19.46 2.47
N ALA A 9 -17.89 19.04 2.32
CA ALA A 9 -16.86 19.16 3.36
C ALA A 9 -15.84 20.23 2.92
N PRO A 10 -15.69 21.35 3.65
CA PRO A 10 -14.67 22.36 3.33
C PRO A 10 -13.25 21.84 3.57
N LYS A 11 -12.28 22.32 2.78
CA LYS A 11 -10.85 22.06 3.00
C LYS A 11 -10.45 22.69 4.34
N THR A 12 -9.76 21.92 5.18
CA THR A 12 -9.34 22.36 6.52
C THR A 12 -7.85 22.69 6.56
N LYS A 13 -7.43 23.47 7.57
CA LYS A 13 -6.04 23.90 7.79
C LYS A 13 -5.33 23.07 8.87
N LEU A 14 -5.75 21.81 9.05
CA LEU A 14 -5.11 20.90 10.00
C LEU A 14 -3.59 20.84 9.76
N GLU A 15 -2.83 20.58 10.82
CA GLU A 15 -1.40 20.32 10.67
C GLU A 15 -1.22 18.99 9.95
N LEU A 16 -0.97 19.07 8.64
CA LEU A 16 -0.90 17.91 7.76
C LEU A 16 0.08 16.89 8.29
N GLU A 17 1.33 17.27 8.57
CA GLU A 17 2.38 16.35 9.01
C GLU A 17 1.95 15.56 10.25
N LYS A 18 1.61 16.24 11.35
CA LYS A 18 1.20 15.54 12.59
C LYS A 18 -0.07 14.70 12.44
N HIS A 19 -1.09 15.20 11.74
CA HIS A 19 -2.36 14.46 11.61
C HIS A 19 -2.27 13.34 10.58
N LEU A 20 -1.56 13.54 9.48
CA LEU A 20 -1.36 12.54 8.43
C LEU A 20 -0.41 11.44 8.91
N GLU A 21 0.67 11.78 9.62
CA GLU A 21 1.51 10.80 10.29
C GLU A 21 0.69 9.98 11.27
N ASN A 22 -0.08 10.62 12.16
CA ASN A 22 -0.94 9.91 13.11
C ASN A 22 -2.02 9.07 12.40
N TRP A 23 -2.57 9.55 11.28
CA TRP A 23 -3.59 8.83 10.52
C TRP A 23 -2.98 7.59 9.85
N LEU A 24 -1.93 7.76 9.06
CA LEU A 24 -1.22 6.65 8.40
C LEU A 24 -0.64 5.66 9.43
N GLU A 25 -0.12 6.15 10.55
CA GLU A 25 0.40 5.32 11.65
C GLU A 25 -0.72 4.52 12.32
N ASN A 26 -1.75 5.18 12.84
CA ASN A 26 -2.80 4.55 13.64
C ASN A 26 -3.90 3.90 12.80
N SER A 27 -3.70 3.84 11.50
CA SER A 27 -4.58 3.13 10.60
C SER A 27 -3.74 2.35 9.60
N PRO A 28 -3.16 1.22 10.04
CA PRO A 28 -2.42 0.30 9.17
C PRO A 28 -3.26 -0.24 7.99
N GLU A 29 -4.55 0.07 7.97
CA GLU A 29 -5.54 -0.28 6.95
C GLU A 29 -5.70 0.81 5.87
N GLN A 30 -5.09 1.98 6.05
CA GLN A 30 -5.18 3.07 5.09
C GLN A 30 -4.03 3.03 4.11
N THR A 31 -4.43 3.05 2.85
CA THR A 31 -3.55 2.84 1.73
C THR A 31 -2.96 4.15 1.26
N LEU A 32 -1.63 4.21 1.12
CA LEU A 32 -1.00 5.21 0.26
C LEU A 32 -0.99 4.67 -1.15
N ALA A 33 -1.51 5.45 -2.10
CA ALA A 33 -1.64 5.03 -3.50
C ALA A 33 -2.37 3.68 -3.70
N GLN A 34 -3.35 3.37 -2.83
CA GLN A 34 -4.12 2.11 -2.86
C GLN A 34 -3.31 0.85 -2.52
N GLU A 35 -2.18 0.99 -1.81
CA GLU A 35 -1.33 -0.10 -1.35
C GLU A 35 -1.23 -0.15 0.18
N ASP A 36 -1.20 -1.38 0.73
CA ASP A 36 -1.09 -1.62 2.17
C ASP A 36 0.38 -1.57 2.61
N PHE A 37 0.67 -0.96 3.76
CA PHE A 37 2.01 -0.89 4.34
C PHE A 37 1.97 -1.16 5.85
N LEU A 38 2.99 -1.86 6.35
CA LEU A 38 3.26 -1.93 7.79
C LEU A 38 4.29 -0.85 8.14
N TRP A 39 3.85 0.20 8.82
CA TRP A 39 4.76 1.23 9.34
C TRP A 39 5.53 0.68 10.54
N ILE A 40 6.85 0.70 10.40
CA ILE A 40 7.82 0.17 11.37
C ILE A 40 8.73 1.24 11.96
N GLY A 41 8.53 2.49 11.55
CA GLY A 41 9.24 3.62 12.11
C GLY A 41 8.57 4.94 11.75
N ARG A 42 8.70 5.91 12.65
CA ARG A 42 8.32 7.30 12.46
C ARG A 42 9.47 8.16 12.94
N GLN A 43 9.83 9.18 12.15
CA GLN A 43 10.98 10.03 12.46
C GLN A 43 12.20 9.17 12.83
N THR A 44 12.41 8.08 12.07
CA THR A 44 13.50 7.16 12.37
C THR A 44 14.81 7.85 12.08
N SER A 45 15.66 7.92 13.10
CA SER A 45 16.97 8.51 13.02
C SER A 45 17.90 7.67 12.15
N ALA A 46 18.26 8.19 10.98
CA ALA A 46 19.51 7.81 10.32
C ALA A 46 20.64 8.64 10.94
N THR A 47 21.56 8.01 11.65
CA THR A 47 22.76 8.69 12.17
C THR A 47 23.75 8.88 11.01
N GLY A 48 23.68 10.02 10.32
CA GLY A 48 24.66 10.41 9.30
C GLY A 48 25.82 11.25 9.88
N GLU A 49 26.91 11.39 9.13
CA GLU A 49 28.10 12.18 9.52
C GLU A 49 27.78 13.65 9.92
N ASN A 50 26.65 14.20 9.46
CA ASN A 50 26.25 15.59 9.69
C ASN A 50 24.95 15.78 10.50
N GLY A 51 24.46 14.72 11.15
CA GLY A 51 23.28 14.79 12.02
C GLY A 51 22.24 13.71 11.76
N THR A 52 21.19 13.73 12.58
CA THR A 52 20.06 12.81 12.45
C THR A 52 19.18 13.21 11.27
N ILE A 53 19.07 12.33 10.29
CA ILE A 53 18.09 12.45 9.20
C ILE A 53 16.83 11.72 9.73
N PHE A 54 15.64 12.34 9.65
CA PHE A 54 14.31 11.81 10.02
C PHE A 54 13.34 11.63 8.83
N SER A 55 13.12 10.41 8.31
CA SER A 55 12.02 10.23 7.36
C SER A 55 10.73 10.30 8.16
N ASP A 56 9.71 10.97 7.63
CA ASP A 56 8.45 11.09 8.36
C ASP A 56 7.87 9.69 8.68
N LEU A 57 7.86 8.78 7.70
CA LEU A 57 7.45 7.38 7.90
C LEU A 57 8.39 6.38 7.22
N PHE A 58 8.65 5.28 7.92
CA PHE A 58 9.42 4.13 7.45
C PHE A 58 8.59 2.85 7.62
N GLY A 59 8.47 2.06 6.56
CA GLY A 59 7.55 0.94 6.47
C GLY A 59 8.10 -0.23 5.67
N VAL A 60 7.30 -1.28 5.61
CA VAL A 60 7.52 -2.43 4.72
C VAL A 60 6.23 -2.74 3.97
N ASP A 61 6.35 -3.21 2.72
CA ASP A 61 5.22 -3.76 1.95
C ASP A 61 5.08 -5.27 2.15
N SER A 62 4.03 -5.86 1.56
CA SER A 62 3.74 -7.29 1.71
C SER A 62 4.80 -8.23 1.12
N LYS A 63 5.72 -7.70 0.30
CA LYS A 63 6.83 -8.42 -0.32
C LYS A 63 8.15 -8.25 0.43
N GLY A 64 8.14 -7.52 1.55
CA GLY A 64 9.34 -7.24 2.36
C GLY A 64 10.21 -6.11 1.80
N ASN A 65 9.71 -5.35 0.82
CA ASN A 65 10.41 -4.16 0.34
C ASN A 65 10.29 -3.04 1.37
N LEU A 66 11.35 -2.26 1.51
CA LEU A 66 11.34 -1.08 2.35
C LEU A 66 10.53 0.05 1.70
N VAL A 67 9.79 0.78 2.52
CA VAL A 67 8.92 1.89 2.11
C VAL A 67 9.30 3.12 2.91
N ILE A 68 9.59 4.22 2.22
CA ILE A 68 9.90 5.52 2.84
C ILE A 68 8.87 6.51 2.34
N ALA A 69 8.18 7.18 3.25
CA ALA A 69 7.28 8.26 2.91
C ALA A 69 7.73 9.57 3.57
N GLU A 70 7.82 10.61 2.76
CA GLU A 70 8.14 11.97 3.18
C GLU A 70 6.91 12.84 2.93
N LEU A 71 6.45 13.50 3.99
CA LEU A 71 5.19 14.24 4.04
C LEU A 71 5.50 15.75 4.05
N LYS A 72 4.77 16.55 3.28
CA LYS A 72 4.90 18.01 3.31
C LYS A 72 3.57 18.73 3.26
N LYS A 73 3.37 19.65 4.20
CA LYS A 73 2.26 20.59 4.17
C LYS A 73 2.44 21.61 3.03
N GLY A 74 1.39 21.80 2.24
CA GLY A 74 1.38 22.76 1.14
C GLY A 74 2.29 22.35 -0.02
N ARG A 75 2.87 23.37 -0.68
CA ARG A 75 3.68 23.20 -1.89
C ARG A 75 5.04 22.60 -1.58
N THR A 76 5.33 21.43 -2.16
CA THR A 76 6.58 20.72 -1.90
C THR A 76 7.79 21.49 -2.44
N PRO A 77 8.84 21.69 -1.62
CA PRO A 77 10.10 22.28 -2.09
C PRO A 77 10.92 21.26 -2.91
N ARG A 78 11.92 21.72 -3.66
CA ARG A 78 12.68 20.83 -4.56
C ARG A 78 13.62 19.89 -3.81
N ASP A 79 14.14 20.34 -2.68
CA ASP A 79 15.05 19.61 -1.79
C ASP A 79 14.41 18.37 -1.16
N ILE A 80 13.08 18.22 -1.21
CA ILE A 80 12.38 16.98 -0.85
C ILE A 80 12.97 15.74 -1.52
N ILE A 81 13.45 15.91 -2.77
CA ILE A 81 14.04 14.82 -3.55
C ILE A 81 15.39 14.43 -2.97
N ALA A 82 16.18 15.41 -2.49
CA ALA A 82 17.44 15.10 -1.82
C ALA A 82 17.18 14.39 -0.49
N GLN A 83 16.25 14.91 0.31
CA GLN A 83 15.87 14.31 1.60
C GLN A 83 15.45 12.84 1.46
N ILE A 84 14.51 12.54 0.55
CA ILE A 84 14.02 11.17 0.38
C ILE A 84 15.10 10.22 -0.19
N LEU A 85 16.03 10.73 -1.01
CA LEU A 85 17.15 9.95 -1.53
C LEU A 85 18.26 9.73 -0.49
N ASP A 86 18.46 10.67 0.43
CA ASP A 86 19.40 10.49 1.55
C ASP A 86 18.91 9.38 2.49
N TYR A 87 17.60 9.32 2.78
CA TYR A 87 17.03 8.17 3.50
C TYR A 87 17.13 6.87 2.72
N ALA A 88 16.92 6.94 1.41
CA ALA A 88 17.04 5.77 0.57
C ALA A 88 18.42 5.14 0.67
N ALA A 89 19.47 5.96 0.62
CA ALA A 89 20.84 5.52 0.78
C ALA A 89 21.08 4.87 2.16
N TRP A 90 20.54 5.45 3.24
CA TRP A 90 20.63 4.84 4.57
C TRP A 90 19.89 3.50 4.69
N ALA A 91 18.67 3.44 4.13
CA ALA A 91 17.82 2.26 4.22
C ALA A 91 18.36 1.07 3.42
N ASP A 92 19.05 1.33 2.31
CA ASP A 92 19.68 0.32 1.44
C ASP A 92 20.69 -0.55 2.21
N ASP A 93 21.40 0.04 3.18
CA ASP A 93 22.42 -0.63 4.00
C ASP A 93 21.84 -1.47 5.16
N LEU A 94 20.52 -1.43 5.40
CA LEU A 94 19.91 -2.11 6.54
C LEU A 94 19.78 -3.63 6.30
N SER A 95 20.29 -4.41 7.24
CA SER A 95 20.02 -5.85 7.29
C SER A 95 18.63 -6.18 7.83
N ASP A 96 18.12 -7.36 7.48
CA ASP A 96 16.85 -7.91 7.97
C ASP A 96 16.72 -7.82 9.51
N ALA A 97 17.79 -8.18 10.23
CA ALA A 97 17.85 -8.09 11.69
C ALA A 97 17.76 -6.65 12.22
N GLN A 98 18.40 -5.68 11.53
CA GLN A 98 18.31 -4.27 11.91
C GLN A 98 16.89 -3.72 11.68
N ILE A 99 16.26 -4.09 10.57
CA ILE A 99 14.89 -3.66 10.22
C ILE A 99 13.90 -4.17 11.28
N ARG A 100 14.00 -5.45 11.65
CA ARG A 100 13.20 -6.05 12.74
C ARG A 100 13.44 -5.35 14.07
N GLY A 101 14.70 -5.06 14.41
CA GLY A 101 15.06 -4.33 15.61
C GLY A 101 14.49 -2.91 15.66
N ILE A 102 14.50 -2.19 14.53
CA ILE A 102 13.87 -0.87 14.39
C ILE A 102 12.36 -0.99 14.61
N ALA A 103 11.72 -1.96 13.95
CA ALA A 103 10.28 -2.19 14.03
C ALA A 103 9.83 -2.48 15.46
N GLU A 104 10.48 -3.43 16.14
CA GLU A 104 10.10 -3.84 17.49
C GLU A 104 10.41 -2.75 18.53
N ALA A 105 11.43 -1.92 18.30
CA ALA A 105 11.67 -0.74 19.13
C ALA A 105 10.55 0.30 18.97
N TYR A 106 10.08 0.50 17.74
CA TYR A 106 8.98 1.40 17.45
C TYR A 106 7.62 0.88 17.95
N PHE A 107 7.37 -0.43 17.86
CA PHE A 107 6.13 -1.05 18.36
C PHE A 107 5.91 -0.84 19.86
N LYS A 108 6.98 -0.77 20.65
CA LYS A 108 6.91 -0.44 22.08
C LYS A 108 6.31 0.93 22.36
N THR A 109 6.40 1.87 21.42
CA THR A 109 5.82 3.22 21.56
C THR A 109 4.39 3.30 21.01
N ARG A 110 3.86 2.22 20.43
CA ARG A 110 2.56 2.18 19.75
C ARG A 110 1.53 1.37 20.53
N GLU A 111 0.39 1.98 20.77
CA GLU A 111 -0.75 1.30 21.39
C GLU A 111 -1.23 0.12 20.53
N GLY A 112 -1.42 -1.06 21.16
CA GLY A 112 -1.84 -2.29 20.49
C GLY A 112 -0.70 -3.09 19.83
N PHE A 113 0.53 -2.57 19.84
CA PHE A 113 1.71 -3.23 19.25
C PHE A 113 2.80 -3.58 20.27
N GLN A 114 2.69 -3.13 21.52
CA GLN A 114 3.82 -3.16 22.47
C GLN A 114 4.43 -4.55 22.71
N GLU A 115 3.61 -5.60 22.65
CA GLU A 115 4.03 -6.98 22.86
C GLU A 115 4.18 -7.77 21.54
N LYS A 116 3.94 -7.13 20.39
CA LYS A 116 4.02 -7.79 19.08
C LYS A 116 5.47 -7.85 18.61
N THR A 117 5.87 -9.01 18.12
CA THR A 117 7.06 -9.16 17.29
C THR A 117 6.82 -8.56 15.89
N PHE A 118 7.90 -8.29 15.15
CA PHE A 118 7.77 -7.91 13.74
C PHE A 118 6.93 -8.93 12.95
N ASP A 119 7.18 -10.21 13.18
CA ASP A 119 6.57 -11.33 12.46
C ASP A 119 5.06 -11.41 12.65
N GLU A 120 4.59 -11.20 13.88
CA GLU A 120 3.15 -11.19 14.19
C GLU A 120 2.47 -9.98 13.55
N ALA A 121 3.07 -8.80 13.67
CA ALA A 121 2.55 -7.58 13.08
C ALA A 121 2.51 -7.64 11.54
N PHE A 122 3.54 -8.21 10.90
CA PHE A 122 3.61 -8.40 9.46
C PHE A 122 2.51 -9.34 8.95
N ARG A 123 2.32 -10.49 9.63
CA ARG A 123 1.24 -11.43 9.27
C ARG A 123 -0.14 -10.83 9.42
N GLU A 124 -0.36 -10.05 10.47
CA GLU A 124 -1.66 -9.39 10.69
C GLU A 124 -1.91 -8.25 9.71
N ALA A 125 -0.90 -7.42 9.43
CA ALA A 125 -1.00 -6.34 8.46
C ALA A 125 -1.38 -6.88 7.09
N PHE A 126 -0.71 -7.95 6.66
CA PHE A 126 -0.86 -8.53 5.33
C PHE A 126 -1.64 -9.84 5.30
N ASP A 127 -2.48 -10.12 6.30
CA ASP A 127 -3.33 -11.32 6.40
C ASP A 127 -2.64 -12.62 5.91
N ILE A 128 -1.42 -12.86 6.38
CA ILE A 128 -0.57 -13.99 5.96
C ILE A 128 -0.77 -15.16 6.93
N PRO A 129 -1.05 -16.40 6.45
CA PRO A 129 -1.17 -17.57 7.31
C PRO A 129 0.09 -17.83 8.14
N GLU A 130 -0.07 -18.38 9.35
CA GLU A 130 1.08 -18.78 10.20
C GLU A 130 1.97 -19.85 9.55
N THR A 131 1.41 -20.62 8.62
CA THR A 131 2.12 -21.68 7.89
C THR A 131 3.05 -21.14 6.80
N ASP A 132 2.88 -19.90 6.39
CA ASP A 132 3.59 -19.32 5.27
C ASP A 132 4.90 -18.68 5.74
N GLU A 133 5.96 -18.92 4.97
CA GLU A 133 7.25 -18.25 5.17
C GLU A 133 7.13 -16.76 4.84
N LEU A 134 7.70 -15.92 5.70
CA LEU A 134 7.77 -14.49 5.44
C LEU A 134 8.83 -14.16 4.39
N PRO A 135 8.63 -13.09 3.60
CA PRO A 135 9.65 -12.63 2.68
C PRO A 135 10.88 -12.12 3.44
N ARG A 136 12.04 -12.19 2.77
CA ARG A 136 13.26 -11.52 3.24
C ARG A 136 13.07 -10.00 3.17
N LEU A 137 13.44 -9.29 4.23
CA LEU A 137 13.38 -7.84 4.24
C LEU A 137 14.55 -7.24 3.48
N ASN A 138 14.30 -6.09 2.83
CA ASN A 138 15.30 -5.37 2.03
C ASN A 138 15.96 -6.26 0.95
N GLY A 139 15.17 -7.17 0.36
CA GLY A 139 15.61 -8.08 -0.70
C GLY A 139 15.16 -7.67 -2.11
N GLY A 140 14.40 -6.58 -2.23
CA GLY A 140 13.83 -6.08 -3.48
C GLY A 140 13.98 -4.56 -3.62
N ASP A 141 13.06 -3.91 -4.32
CA ASP A 141 13.17 -2.49 -4.66
C ASP A 141 12.73 -1.60 -3.50
N LEU A 142 13.54 -0.60 -3.14
CA LEU A 142 13.12 0.45 -2.22
C LEU A 142 12.02 1.32 -2.83
N ARG A 143 10.96 1.58 -2.05
CA ARG A 143 9.78 2.31 -2.49
C ARG A 143 9.71 3.68 -1.81
N LEU A 144 9.69 4.74 -2.61
CA LEU A 144 9.75 6.12 -2.14
C LEU A 144 8.42 6.83 -2.42
N PHE A 145 7.83 7.45 -1.41
CA PHE A 145 6.60 8.23 -1.53
C PHE A 145 6.84 9.67 -1.09
N ILE A 146 6.51 10.61 -1.98
CA ILE A 146 6.38 12.03 -1.62
C ILE A 146 4.89 12.32 -1.51
N VAL A 147 4.42 12.68 -0.32
CA VAL A 147 3.01 12.96 -0.04
C VAL A 147 2.84 14.43 0.34
N ALA A 148 2.10 15.21 -0.43
CA ALA A 148 1.97 16.65 -0.16
C ALA A 148 0.66 17.25 -0.66
N GLU A 149 0.29 18.46 -0.23
CA GLU A 149 -0.95 19.11 -0.72
C GLU A 149 -0.84 19.68 -2.13
N GLU A 150 0.38 19.92 -2.58
CA GLU A 150 0.67 20.41 -3.92
C GLU A 150 2.06 19.95 -4.36
N ILE A 151 2.11 19.08 -5.38
CA ILE A 151 3.34 18.66 -6.05
C ILE A 151 3.61 19.54 -7.28
N PRO A 152 4.64 20.40 -7.27
CA PRO A 152 4.98 21.21 -8.44
C PRO A 152 5.39 20.35 -9.65
N SER A 153 5.04 20.78 -10.87
CA SER A 153 5.41 20.04 -12.10
C SER A 153 6.91 19.80 -12.24
N ARG A 154 7.75 20.67 -11.67
CA ARG A 154 9.21 20.48 -11.64
C ARG A 154 9.65 19.31 -10.76
N VAL A 155 8.97 19.06 -9.64
CA VAL A 155 9.24 17.95 -8.72
C VAL A 155 8.76 16.66 -9.38
N ALA A 156 7.51 16.64 -9.87
CA ALA A 156 6.94 15.51 -10.60
C ALA A 156 7.81 15.11 -11.80
N ARG A 157 8.31 16.08 -12.59
CA ARG A 157 9.21 15.81 -13.73
C ARG A 157 10.50 15.10 -13.31
N VAL A 158 11.11 15.50 -12.19
CA VAL A 158 12.33 14.84 -11.70
C VAL A 158 12.00 13.44 -11.19
N CYS A 159 10.91 13.26 -10.46
CA CYS A 159 10.50 11.94 -9.97
C CYS A 159 10.22 10.96 -11.12
N ARG A 160 9.52 11.41 -12.19
CA ARG A 160 9.36 10.62 -13.42
C ARG A 160 10.70 10.27 -14.07
N PHE A 161 11.64 11.22 -14.12
CA PHE A 161 12.97 10.97 -14.67
C PHE A 161 13.73 9.90 -13.87
N LEU A 162 13.70 9.95 -12.53
CA LEU A 162 14.31 8.95 -11.66
C LEU A 162 13.64 7.58 -11.86
N ARG A 163 12.31 7.55 -11.98
CA ARG A 163 11.52 6.34 -12.20
C ARG A 163 11.85 5.69 -13.55
N SER A 164 11.66 6.41 -14.65
CA SER A 164 11.75 5.83 -16.00
C SER A 164 13.17 5.65 -16.51
N SER A 165 14.12 6.49 -16.08
CA SER A 165 15.51 6.44 -16.59
C SER A 165 16.47 5.72 -15.65
N HIS A 166 16.18 5.67 -14.35
CA HIS A 166 17.10 5.15 -13.33
C HIS A 166 16.52 4.02 -12.49
N GLY A 167 15.25 3.63 -12.69
CA GLY A 167 14.64 2.54 -11.96
C GLY A 167 14.52 2.81 -10.47
N ILE A 168 14.40 4.08 -10.07
CA ILE A 168 14.13 4.44 -8.67
C ILE A 168 12.61 4.49 -8.50
N ASN A 169 12.06 3.64 -7.64
CA ASN A 169 10.62 3.53 -7.44
C ASN A 169 10.08 4.67 -6.58
N VAL A 170 10.07 5.88 -7.13
CA VAL A 170 9.51 7.09 -6.51
C VAL A 170 8.13 7.41 -7.06
N SER A 171 7.20 7.65 -6.15
CA SER A 171 5.82 8.04 -6.39
C SER A 171 5.53 9.37 -5.71
N CYS A 172 4.63 10.16 -6.30
CA CYS A 172 4.15 11.41 -5.75
C CYS A 172 2.64 11.34 -5.60
N VAL A 173 2.15 11.61 -4.39
CA VAL A 173 0.73 11.59 -4.05
C VAL A 173 0.33 12.98 -3.58
N ASP A 174 -0.58 13.62 -4.31
CA ASP A 174 -1.25 14.84 -3.87
C ASP A 174 -2.33 14.46 -2.84
N ILE A 175 -2.43 15.22 -1.75
CA ILE A 175 -3.39 14.99 -0.67
C ILE A 175 -4.23 16.24 -0.38
N SER A 176 -5.50 16.04 -0.14
CA SER A 176 -6.40 17.09 0.34
C SER A 176 -7.20 16.61 1.54
N ILE A 177 -7.16 17.40 2.61
CA ILE A 177 -7.90 17.12 3.84
C ILE A 177 -9.10 18.05 3.95
N PHE A 178 -10.26 17.45 4.14
CA PHE A 178 -11.54 18.11 4.34
C PHE A 178 -12.08 17.74 5.71
N GLN A 179 -12.88 18.63 6.29
CA GLN A 179 -13.58 18.36 7.54
C GLN A 179 -15.07 18.57 7.31
N THR A 180 -15.89 17.58 7.63
CA THR A 180 -17.34 17.67 7.56
C THR A 180 -17.89 18.53 8.71
N GLU A 181 -19.16 18.93 8.62
CA GLU A 181 -19.85 19.62 9.71
C GLU A 181 -19.95 18.77 11.00
N SER A 182 -19.96 17.44 10.85
CA SER A 182 -19.89 16.45 11.95
C SER A 182 -18.49 16.30 12.54
N HIS A 183 -17.51 17.10 12.10
CA HIS A 183 -16.08 17.03 12.46
C HIS A 183 -15.36 15.77 11.95
N GLU A 184 -15.97 15.01 11.05
CA GLU A 184 -15.31 13.88 10.41
C GLU A 184 -14.26 14.40 9.44
N ILE A 185 -13.09 13.74 9.42
CA ILE A 185 -12.01 14.09 8.52
C ILE A 185 -12.11 13.20 7.28
N VAL A 186 -12.18 13.84 6.12
CA VAL A 186 -12.16 13.18 4.82
C VAL A 186 -10.84 13.51 4.14
N VAL A 187 -10.13 12.48 3.72
CA VAL A 187 -8.86 12.62 3.02
C VAL A 187 -9.04 12.13 1.59
N SER A 188 -8.64 12.96 0.64
CA SER A 188 -8.59 12.62 -0.78
C SER A 188 -7.13 12.55 -1.21
N THR A 189 -6.79 11.48 -1.94
CA THR A 189 -5.45 11.26 -2.49
C THR A 189 -5.52 11.13 -4.01
N GLU A 190 -4.52 11.68 -4.70
CA GLU A 190 -4.36 11.56 -6.15
C GLU A 190 -2.90 11.24 -6.47
N THR A 191 -2.65 10.18 -7.24
CA THR A 191 -1.30 9.82 -7.67
C THR A 191 -0.87 10.71 -8.84
N VAL A 192 0.08 11.62 -8.60
CA VAL A 192 0.65 12.51 -9.62
C VAL A 192 1.77 11.82 -10.41
N VAL A 193 2.54 10.96 -9.73
CA VAL A 193 3.61 10.13 -10.30
C VAL A 193 3.52 8.75 -9.65
N GLY A 194 3.57 7.68 -10.43
CA GLY A 194 3.56 6.30 -9.89
C GLY A 194 2.57 5.36 -10.58
N ASP A 195 1.48 5.89 -11.15
CA ASP A 195 0.52 5.11 -11.96
C ASP A 195 1.04 4.79 -13.37
N GLU A 196 2.14 5.42 -13.77
CA GLU A 196 2.87 5.13 -15.00
C GLU A 196 3.74 3.87 -14.81
N ASP A 197 3.83 3.04 -15.87
CA ASP A 197 4.61 1.80 -15.87
C ASP A 197 6.01 2.00 -15.29
N PHE A 198 6.32 1.24 -14.23
CA PHE A 198 7.68 1.16 -13.71
C PHE A 198 8.54 0.33 -14.65
N VAL A 199 9.43 1.00 -15.37
CA VAL A 199 10.44 0.39 -16.24
C VAL A 199 11.76 0.39 -15.49
N VAL A 200 12.19 -0.77 -15.00
CA VAL A 200 13.57 -0.96 -14.53
C VAL A 200 14.48 -0.87 -15.77
N PRO A 201 15.44 0.07 -15.83
CA PRO A 201 16.39 0.11 -16.93
C PRO A 201 17.15 -1.21 -16.98
N LYS A 202 17.08 -1.91 -18.11
CA LYS A 202 17.87 -3.14 -18.32
C LYS A 202 19.36 -2.80 -18.18
N THR A 203 20.01 -3.23 -17.10
CA THR A 203 21.48 -3.35 -17.08
C THR A 203 21.87 -4.28 -18.23
N GLN A 204 22.88 -3.90 -19.01
CA GLN A 204 23.32 -4.62 -20.21
C GLN A 204 23.69 -6.08 -19.92
N GLN A 205 22.70 -6.98 -19.95
CA GLN A 205 22.90 -8.41 -20.09
C GLN A 205 22.04 -8.90 -21.25
N GLN A 206 22.70 -9.67 -22.13
CA GLN A 206 22.25 -10.07 -23.46
C GLN A 206 20.81 -10.61 -23.47
N GLU A 207 20.00 -10.04 -24.37
CA GLU A 207 18.59 -10.33 -24.53
C GLU A 207 18.33 -11.76 -25.02
N ARG A 208 17.49 -12.50 -24.29
CA ARG A 208 16.53 -13.42 -24.94
C ARG A 208 15.34 -12.57 -25.42
N PRO A 209 14.70 -12.92 -26.55
CA PRO A 209 13.66 -12.09 -27.14
C PRO A 209 12.46 -11.99 -26.18
N SER A 210 12.27 -10.82 -25.58
CA SER A 210 11.06 -10.50 -24.82
C SER A 210 9.98 -10.08 -25.81
N SER A 211 8.81 -10.72 -25.72
CA SER A 211 7.59 -10.31 -26.43
C SER A 211 7.30 -8.82 -26.23
N PRO A 212 6.71 -8.13 -27.23
CA PRO A 212 6.38 -6.72 -27.10
C PRO A 212 5.45 -6.48 -25.90
N PRO A 213 5.57 -5.33 -25.20
CA PRO A 213 4.66 -4.99 -24.12
C PRO A 213 3.23 -4.98 -24.66
N ARG A 214 2.36 -5.78 -24.04
CA ARG A 214 0.94 -5.83 -24.37
C ARG A 214 0.31 -4.52 -23.90
N PRO A 215 -0.60 -3.90 -24.68
CA PRO A 215 -1.33 -2.73 -24.19
C PRO A 215 -2.06 -3.07 -22.89
N PRO A 216 -2.18 -2.12 -21.94
CA PRO A 216 -2.93 -2.34 -20.72
C PRO A 216 -4.33 -2.82 -21.09
N SER A 217 -4.78 -3.87 -20.42
CA SER A 217 -6.10 -4.42 -20.67
C SER A 217 -7.16 -3.35 -20.33
N ASP A 218 -8.04 -3.00 -21.28
CA ASP A 218 -9.20 -2.11 -21.04
C ASP A 218 -10.21 -2.69 -20.02
N ARG A 219 -9.97 -3.90 -19.50
CA ARG A 219 -10.84 -4.55 -18.52
C ARG A 219 -10.51 -4.08 -17.09
N PRO A 220 -11.53 -3.79 -16.26
CA PRO A 220 -11.35 -3.53 -14.83
C PRO A 220 -10.56 -4.64 -14.14
N ILE A 221 -9.67 -4.26 -13.21
CA ILE A 221 -8.86 -5.23 -12.46
C ILE A 221 -9.74 -6.18 -11.64
N GLU A 222 -10.88 -5.68 -11.17
CA GLU A 222 -11.87 -6.43 -10.40
C GLU A 222 -12.42 -7.63 -11.20
N ASP A 223 -12.69 -7.44 -12.48
CA ASP A 223 -13.19 -8.49 -13.36
C ASP A 223 -12.12 -9.57 -13.60
N ILE A 224 -10.87 -9.14 -13.79
CA ILE A 224 -9.73 -10.06 -13.98
C ILE A 224 -9.52 -10.92 -12.74
N ILE A 225 -9.59 -10.30 -11.55
CA ILE A 225 -9.44 -11.03 -10.28
C ILE A 225 -10.60 -12.01 -10.10
N LEU A 226 -11.85 -11.57 -10.32
CA LEU A 226 -13.03 -12.41 -10.17
C LEU A 226 -13.02 -13.60 -11.12
N GLU A 227 -12.72 -13.38 -12.42
CA GLU A 227 -12.56 -14.46 -13.40
C GLU A 227 -11.50 -15.46 -12.94
N THR A 228 -10.35 -14.97 -12.46
CA THR A 228 -9.26 -15.82 -11.98
C THR A 228 -9.67 -16.68 -10.79
N VAL A 229 -10.36 -16.10 -9.80
CA VAL A 229 -10.87 -16.84 -8.63
C VAL A 229 -11.93 -17.86 -9.05
N GLN A 230 -12.85 -17.49 -9.94
CA GLN A 230 -13.88 -18.41 -10.44
C GLN A 230 -13.28 -19.59 -11.20
N GLU A 231 -12.26 -19.36 -12.02
CA GLU A 231 -11.52 -20.44 -12.70
C GLU A 231 -10.80 -21.35 -11.69
N PHE A 232 -10.11 -20.78 -10.71
CA PHE A 232 -9.38 -21.52 -9.68
C PHE A 232 -10.31 -22.42 -8.86
N THR A 233 -11.42 -21.84 -8.39
CA THR A 233 -12.43 -22.54 -7.58
C THR A 233 -13.38 -23.40 -8.41
N LYS A 234 -13.34 -23.29 -9.74
CA LYS A 234 -14.34 -23.85 -10.68
C LYS A 234 -15.77 -23.43 -10.33
N GLY A 235 -15.92 -22.24 -9.73
CA GLY A 235 -17.20 -21.70 -9.24
C GLY A 235 -17.75 -22.37 -7.97
N ASP A 236 -17.00 -23.26 -7.31
CA ASP A 236 -17.42 -23.83 -6.03
C ASP A 236 -17.34 -22.78 -4.92
N LEU A 237 -18.49 -22.43 -4.35
CA LEU A 237 -18.60 -21.44 -3.28
C LEU A 237 -17.97 -21.88 -1.96
N ASN A 238 -17.59 -23.15 -1.81
CA ASN A 238 -16.92 -23.67 -0.61
C ASN A 238 -15.41 -23.91 -0.84
N ALA A 239 -14.92 -23.79 -2.07
CA ALA A 239 -13.50 -23.94 -2.36
C ALA A 239 -12.72 -22.78 -1.72
N ILE A 240 -11.70 -23.14 -0.94
CA ILE A 240 -10.82 -22.17 -0.27
C ILE A 240 -9.64 -21.87 -1.18
N PHE A 241 -9.28 -20.60 -1.29
CA PHE A 241 -8.08 -20.12 -1.96
C PHE A 241 -7.30 -19.17 -1.05
N THR A 242 -6.03 -18.96 -1.39
CA THR A 242 -5.13 -17.99 -0.75
C THR A 242 -4.81 -16.84 -1.69
N LEU A 243 -4.42 -15.69 -1.15
CA LEU A 243 -4.00 -14.54 -1.96
C LEU A 243 -2.80 -14.90 -2.84
N LYS A 244 -1.84 -15.65 -2.30
CA LYS A 244 -0.63 -16.07 -2.99
C LYS A 244 -0.92 -16.90 -4.24
N GLU A 245 -1.88 -17.82 -4.17
CA GLU A 245 -2.30 -18.63 -5.33
C GLU A 245 -2.88 -17.75 -6.45
N ILE A 246 -3.78 -16.83 -6.09
CA ILE A 246 -4.42 -15.94 -7.05
C ILE A 246 -3.41 -14.97 -7.67
N GLU A 247 -2.53 -14.39 -6.85
CA GLU A 247 -1.46 -13.52 -7.32
C GLU A 247 -0.48 -14.24 -8.24
N GLN A 248 -0.14 -15.49 -7.95
CA GLN A 248 0.71 -16.28 -8.83
C GLN A 248 0.06 -16.44 -10.21
N ILE A 249 -1.22 -16.82 -10.26
CA ILE A 249 -1.95 -16.98 -11.52
C ILE A 249 -2.07 -15.65 -12.28
N ILE A 250 -2.37 -14.55 -11.58
CA ILE A 250 -2.45 -13.22 -12.18
C ILE A 250 -1.07 -12.79 -12.69
N SER A 251 0.01 -13.06 -11.96
CA SER A 251 1.37 -12.70 -12.40
C SER A 251 1.81 -13.44 -13.66
N GLU A 252 1.36 -14.67 -13.84
CA GLU A 252 1.64 -15.47 -15.04
C GLU A 252 0.83 -14.97 -16.25
N LYS A 253 -0.42 -14.57 -16.05
CA LYS A 253 -1.34 -14.14 -17.12
C LYS A 253 -1.28 -12.63 -17.44
N HIS A 254 -1.03 -11.82 -16.41
CA HIS A 254 -1.06 -10.35 -16.39
C HIS A 254 0.11 -9.77 -15.56
N PRO A 255 1.36 -9.86 -16.06
CA PRO A 255 2.56 -9.45 -15.32
C PRO A 255 2.59 -7.95 -14.94
N ASP A 256 1.86 -7.12 -15.69
CA ASP A 256 1.63 -5.70 -15.45
C ASP A 256 0.87 -5.44 -14.14
N LEU A 257 -0.08 -6.31 -13.79
CA LEU A 257 -0.90 -6.17 -12.59
C LEU A 257 -0.19 -6.70 -11.32
N ALA A 258 0.72 -7.67 -11.48
CA ALA A 258 1.42 -8.32 -10.37
C ALA A 258 2.49 -7.45 -9.67
N LYS A 259 2.80 -6.29 -10.26
CA LYS A 259 3.77 -5.35 -9.67
C LYS A 259 3.23 -4.56 -8.47
N SER A 260 1.94 -4.64 -8.18
CA SER A 260 1.29 -3.87 -7.12
C SER A 260 0.48 -4.74 -6.17
N ASP A 261 0.33 -4.31 -4.91
CA ASP A 261 -0.51 -5.00 -3.91
C ASP A 261 -2.02 -4.82 -4.17
N LYS A 262 -2.40 -4.26 -5.33
CA LYS A 262 -3.77 -4.03 -5.76
C LYS A 262 -4.62 -5.31 -5.78
N VAL A 263 -4.05 -6.46 -6.13
CA VAL A 263 -4.80 -7.75 -6.12
C VAL A 263 -5.25 -8.11 -4.70
N ARG A 264 -4.32 -8.09 -3.73
CA ARG A 264 -4.62 -8.37 -2.32
C ARG A 264 -5.68 -7.42 -1.80
N ASN A 265 -5.50 -6.13 -2.07
CA ASN A 265 -6.37 -5.06 -1.58
C ASN A 265 -7.78 -5.16 -2.17
N ARG A 266 -7.91 -5.52 -3.44
CA ARG A 266 -9.21 -5.76 -4.07
C ARG A 266 -9.93 -6.97 -3.49
N ILE A 267 -9.23 -8.08 -3.27
CA ILE A 267 -9.86 -9.27 -2.67
C ILE A 267 -10.32 -8.96 -1.24
N ARG A 268 -9.46 -8.36 -0.41
CA ARG A 268 -9.82 -7.96 0.97
C ARG A 268 -10.96 -6.96 1.03
N GLY A 269 -10.90 -5.91 0.23
CA GLY A 269 -11.94 -4.87 0.21
C GLY A 269 -13.30 -5.36 -0.31
N SER A 270 -13.34 -6.44 -1.08
CA SER A 270 -14.57 -7.08 -1.53
C SER A 270 -15.00 -8.29 -0.68
N CYS A 271 -14.33 -8.54 0.45
CA CYS A 271 -14.76 -9.51 1.46
C CYS A 271 -15.87 -8.94 2.34
N VAL A 272 -16.88 -9.74 2.66
CA VAL A 272 -18.06 -9.24 3.38
C VAL A 272 -17.87 -9.03 4.87
N ASP A 273 -16.95 -9.77 5.46
CA ASP A 273 -16.72 -9.96 6.89
C ASP A 273 -15.27 -9.67 7.30
N PHE A 274 -14.48 -9.08 6.39
CA PHE A 274 -13.13 -8.70 6.72
C PHE A 274 -13.16 -7.43 7.58
N GLU A 275 -12.56 -7.47 8.77
CA GLU A 275 -12.60 -6.38 9.78
C GLU A 275 -12.27 -5.00 9.16
N LYS A 276 -11.45 -4.99 8.10
CA LYS A 276 -10.96 -3.80 7.40
C LYS A 276 -11.87 -3.34 6.24
N ARG A 277 -13.09 -3.85 6.12
CA ARG A 277 -13.98 -3.56 4.97
C ARG A 277 -14.34 -2.07 4.84
N HIS A 278 -14.47 -1.36 5.96
CA HIS A 278 -14.90 0.05 5.99
C HIS A 278 -13.78 1.06 5.70
N THR A 279 -12.51 0.63 5.71
CA THR A 279 -11.34 1.48 5.44
C THR A 279 -10.97 1.57 3.96
N TYR A 280 -11.59 0.74 3.12
CA TYR A 280 -11.47 0.83 1.67
C TYR A 280 -12.61 1.68 1.08
N SER A 281 -12.28 2.66 0.23
CA SER A 281 -13.26 3.37 -0.61
C SER A 281 -14.14 2.34 -1.32
N PRO A 282 -15.49 2.43 -1.34
CA PRO A 282 -16.40 1.32 -1.61
C PRO A 282 -15.95 0.43 -2.78
N ILE A 283 -15.30 -0.70 -2.46
CA ILE A 283 -14.72 -1.60 -3.47
C ILE A 283 -15.78 -2.61 -3.90
N GLY A 284 -16.63 -2.18 -4.82
CA GLY A 284 -17.46 -3.08 -5.62
C GLY A 284 -18.46 -3.94 -4.83
N PRO A 285 -19.03 -4.96 -5.50
CA PRO A 285 -20.02 -5.85 -4.87
C PRO A 285 -19.37 -6.81 -3.84
N ASN A 286 -20.20 -7.33 -2.94
CA ASN A 286 -19.86 -8.45 -2.06
C ASN A 286 -19.42 -9.65 -2.90
N THR A 287 -18.12 -9.93 -2.96
CA THR A 287 -17.58 -10.92 -3.89
C THR A 287 -16.93 -12.10 -3.16
N TYR A 288 -16.34 -11.85 -2.00
CA TYR A 288 -15.58 -12.86 -1.25
C TYR A 288 -16.05 -12.97 0.20
N GLN A 289 -15.70 -14.07 0.84
CA GLN A 289 -15.83 -14.31 2.27
C GLN A 289 -14.44 -14.64 2.83
N TRP A 290 -14.08 -14.02 3.94
CA TRP A 290 -12.91 -14.40 4.72
C TRP A 290 -13.24 -15.63 5.57
N VAL A 291 -12.38 -16.66 5.52
CA VAL A 291 -12.61 -17.92 6.26
C VAL A 291 -11.74 -17.96 7.50
N SER A 292 -10.48 -17.60 7.33
CA SER A 292 -9.47 -17.45 8.38
C SER A 292 -8.29 -16.69 7.79
N ARG A 293 -7.27 -16.39 8.60
CA ARG A 293 -6.08 -15.65 8.15
C ARG A 293 -5.50 -16.21 6.84
N GLY A 294 -5.48 -15.36 5.81
CA GLY A 294 -4.98 -15.66 4.46
C GLY A 294 -5.83 -16.63 3.63
N LYS A 295 -7.02 -17.00 4.09
CA LYS A 295 -7.91 -17.98 3.44
C LYS A 295 -9.26 -17.37 3.13
N TYR A 296 -9.65 -17.50 1.86
CA TYR A 296 -10.80 -16.84 1.29
C TYR A 296 -11.64 -17.85 0.49
N ARG A 297 -12.90 -17.52 0.26
CA ARG A 297 -13.77 -18.23 -0.70
C ARG A 297 -14.70 -17.24 -1.39
N LEU A 298 -15.39 -17.69 -2.43
CA LEU A 298 -16.44 -16.90 -3.07
C LEU A 298 -17.60 -16.65 -2.08
N TYR A 299 -18.16 -15.44 -2.12
CA TYR A 299 -19.33 -15.05 -1.32
C TYR A 299 -20.56 -15.87 -1.74
N ASN A 300 -21.32 -16.35 -0.75
CA ASN A 300 -22.56 -17.09 -0.95
C ASN A 300 -23.74 -16.32 -0.36
N SER A 301 -24.53 -15.66 -1.22
CA SER A 301 -25.66 -14.83 -0.79
C SER A 301 -26.75 -15.54 -0.01
N GLU A 302 -26.85 -16.87 -0.07
CA GLU A 302 -27.84 -17.65 0.68
C GLU A 302 -27.39 -18.01 2.09
N LYS A 303 -26.08 -18.13 2.32
CA LYS A 303 -25.49 -18.59 3.59
C LYS A 303 -24.79 -17.47 4.36
N ASP A 304 -24.23 -16.52 3.63
CA ASP A 304 -23.34 -15.52 4.17
C ASP A 304 -24.13 -14.25 4.45
N LYS A 305 -24.26 -13.95 5.74
CA LYS A 305 -24.88 -12.70 6.17
C LYS A 305 -23.93 -11.57 5.86
N VAL A 306 -24.45 -10.54 5.21
CA VAL A 306 -23.83 -9.22 5.26
C VAL A 306 -24.21 -8.66 6.62
N GLU A 307 -23.23 -8.34 7.46
CA GLU A 307 -23.52 -7.47 8.59
C GLU A 307 -23.98 -6.13 8.00
N THR A 308 -25.30 -5.92 7.98
CA THR A 308 -25.85 -4.60 7.73
C THR A 308 -25.59 -3.81 9.00
N ASP A 309 -24.78 -2.75 8.91
CA ASP A 309 -24.58 -1.77 9.97
C ASP A 309 -25.92 -1.50 10.67
N ASN A 310 -26.09 -2.10 11.86
CA ASN A 310 -27.22 -1.85 12.73
C ASN A 310 -26.71 -0.95 13.85
N GLU A 311 -27.28 0.26 13.84
CA GLU A 311 -27.28 1.34 14.85
C GLU A 311 -26.07 2.27 14.92
#